data_AF-A0A146K699-F1
#
_entry.id   AF-A0A146K699-F1
#
_cell.length_a   1.000
_cell.length_b   1.000
_cell.length_c   1.000
_cell.angle_alpha   90.00
_cell.angle_beta   90.00
_cell.angle_gamma   90.00
#
_symmetry.space_group_name_H-M   'P 1'
#
loop_
_entity.id
_entity.type
_entity.pdbx_description
1 polymer ?
#
loop_
_entity_poly.entity_id
_entity_poly.type
_entity_poly.pdbx_seq_one_letter_code
_entity_poly.pdbx_strand_id
1 'polypeptide(L)'
;ENIITIFHLHQMRRQHPTFEHFQKAMANVNQMSVEDAMNNKITNEELRKHSTYKDAWVSYRGLVYDVTPYLNFHPGGLGCYSTYFGYDITKIASGIHGFVNIQQTIQKCLIGKLDGEAQTPVV
;
A
#
# COMPACT_ATOMS: atom_id res chain seq x y z
N GLU A 1 -20.28 18.68 -9.67
CA GLU A 1 -20.37 17.40 -10.42
C GLU A 1 -19.26 16.39 -10.12
N ASN A 2 -18.69 16.29 -8.91
CA ASN A 2 -17.68 15.24 -8.62
C ASN A 2 -17.65 14.77 -7.15
N ILE A 3 -18.78 14.83 -6.46
CA ILE A 3 -18.95 14.21 -5.12
C ILE A 3 -19.85 12.97 -5.20
N ILE A 4 -20.72 12.91 -6.22
CA ILE A 4 -21.60 11.77 -6.43
C ILE A 4 -20.78 10.53 -6.83
N THR A 5 -19.73 10.63 -7.66
CA THR A 5 -18.98 9.43 -8.11
C THR A 5 -18.29 8.67 -6.97
N ILE A 6 -17.73 9.34 -5.96
CA ILE A 6 -17.02 8.67 -4.84
C ILE A 6 -18.01 8.13 -3.78
N PHE A 7 -19.14 8.82 -3.55
CA PHE A 7 -20.18 8.35 -2.64
C PHE A 7 -21.07 7.25 -3.25
N HIS A 8 -21.35 7.29 -4.56
CA HIS A 8 -22.06 6.22 -5.27
C HIS A 8 -21.21 4.94 -5.40
N LEU A 9 -19.87 5.08 -5.53
CA LEU A 9 -18.94 3.95 -5.44
C LEU A 9 -18.87 3.34 -4.02
N HIS A 10 -19.06 4.14 -2.96
CA HIS A 10 -19.10 3.64 -1.58
C HIS A 10 -20.37 2.80 -1.28
N GLN A 11 -21.52 3.15 -1.86
CA GLN A 11 -22.75 2.37 -1.69
C GLN A 11 -22.80 1.13 -2.59
N MET A 12 -22.19 1.16 -3.78
CA MET A 12 -22.09 0.00 -4.68
C MET A 12 -21.00 -1.02 -4.26
N ARG A 13 -19.96 -0.59 -3.52
CA ARG A 13 -18.82 -1.46 -3.14
C ARG A 13 -19.18 -2.59 -2.20
N ARG A 14 -20.23 -2.47 -1.38
CA ARG A 14 -20.57 -3.50 -0.38
C ARG A 14 -21.13 -4.80 -0.99
N GLN A 15 -21.50 -4.80 -2.27
CA GLN A 15 -22.12 -5.96 -2.94
C GLN A 15 -21.34 -6.46 -4.17
N HIS A 16 -20.17 -5.89 -4.46
CA HIS A 16 -19.33 -6.38 -5.54
C HIS A 16 -18.44 -7.53 -5.05
N PRO A 17 -18.33 -8.66 -5.79
CA PRO A 17 -17.52 -9.81 -5.39
C PRO A 17 -16.05 -9.43 -5.12
N THR A 18 -15.51 -8.41 -5.80
CA THR A 18 -14.14 -7.91 -5.57
C THR A 18 -13.94 -7.31 -4.18
N PHE A 19 -14.97 -6.74 -3.55
CA PHE A 19 -14.87 -6.19 -2.20
C PHE A 19 -14.88 -7.27 -1.13
N GLU A 20 -15.69 -8.33 -1.29
CA GLU A 20 -15.66 -9.49 -0.40
C GLU A 20 -14.29 -10.20 -0.46
N HIS A 21 -13.76 -10.41 -1.67
CA HIS A 21 -12.41 -10.97 -1.84
C HIS A 21 -11.35 -10.07 -1.21
N PHE A 22 -11.46 -8.75 -1.33
CA PHE A 22 -10.59 -7.79 -0.65
C PHE A 22 -10.69 -7.92 0.87
N GLN A 23 -11.91 -7.93 1.43
CA GLN A 23 -12.13 -8.08 2.86
C GLN A 23 -11.54 -9.38 3.39
N LYS A 24 -11.71 -10.49 2.66
CA LYS A 24 -11.15 -11.80 3.01
C LYS A 24 -9.62 -11.81 2.92
N ALA A 25 -9.04 -11.27 1.87
CA ALA A 25 -7.59 -11.15 1.72
C ALA A 25 -6.99 -10.33 2.87
N MET A 26 -7.58 -9.17 3.16
CA MET A 26 -7.14 -8.27 4.23
C MET A 26 -7.53 -8.73 5.64
N ALA A 27 -8.42 -9.71 5.80
CA ALA A 27 -8.73 -10.31 7.10
C ALA A 27 -7.64 -11.29 7.56
N ASN A 28 -6.92 -11.90 6.61
CA ASN A 28 -5.85 -12.86 6.88
C ASN A 28 -4.47 -12.20 7.07
N VAL A 29 -4.36 -10.90 6.80
CA VAL A 29 -3.12 -10.15 7.05
C VAL A 29 -3.03 -9.87 8.54
N ASN A 30 -1.94 -10.34 9.17
CA ASN A 30 -1.67 -10.05 10.57
C ASN A 30 -1.25 -8.58 10.71
N GLN A 31 -2.17 -7.76 11.23
CA GLN A 31 -1.96 -6.33 11.35
C GLN A 31 -0.99 -6.03 12.51
N MET A 32 0.16 -5.45 12.20
CA MET A 32 1.10 -4.91 13.19
C MET A 32 0.60 -3.57 13.74
N SER A 33 0.80 -3.30 15.03
CA SER A 33 0.56 -1.97 15.59
C SER A 33 1.66 -1.00 15.15
N VAL A 34 1.39 0.31 15.19
CA VAL A 34 2.41 1.33 14.87
C VAL A 34 3.56 1.27 15.87
N GLU A 35 3.27 1.00 17.14
CA GLU A 35 4.27 0.88 18.20
C GLU A 35 5.23 -0.29 17.93
N ASP A 36 4.67 -1.46 17.58
CA ASP A 36 5.48 -2.63 17.22
C ASP A 36 6.29 -2.38 15.95
N ALA A 37 5.70 -1.68 14.97
CA ALA A 37 6.39 -1.30 13.74
C ALA A 37 7.58 -0.36 14.00
N MET A 38 7.53 0.50 15.03
CA MET A 38 8.67 1.34 15.40
C MET A 38 9.87 0.51 15.89
N ASN A 39 9.61 -0.66 16.46
CA ASN A 39 10.64 -1.58 16.93
C ASN A 39 11.16 -2.50 15.82
N ASN A 40 10.39 -2.71 14.74
CA ASN A 40 10.83 -3.46 13.57
C ASN A 40 11.43 -2.54 12.49
N LYS A 41 12.75 -2.34 12.57
CA LYS A 41 13.52 -1.52 11.63
C LYS A 41 13.85 -2.29 10.35
N ILE A 42 13.45 -1.74 9.21
CA ILE A 42 13.68 -2.32 7.88
C ILE A 42 14.58 -1.36 7.11
N THR A 43 15.76 -1.84 6.69
CA THR A 43 16.71 -1.03 5.93
C THR A 43 16.28 -0.89 4.47
N ASN A 44 16.84 0.08 3.76
CA ASN A 44 16.66 0.19 2.31
C ASN A 44 17.15 -1.06 1.55
N GLU A 45 18.19 -1.74 2.05
CA GLU A 45 18.67 -2.98 1.43
C GLU A 45 17.65 -4.10 1.55
N GLU A 46 17.04 -4.26 2.73
CA GLU A 46 16.00 -5.25 2.94
C GLU A 46 14.76 -4.93 2.10
N LEU A 47 14.28 -3.68 2.16
CA LEU A 47 13.13 -3.23 1.38
C LEU A 47 13.28 -3.57 -0.12
N ARG A 48 14.45 -3.35 -0.71
CA ARG A 48 14.72 -3.61 -2.13
C ARG A 48 14.60 -5.09 -2.54
N LYS A 49 14.74 -6.04 -1.61
CA LYS A 49 14.58 -7.47 -1.92
C LYS A 49 13.14 -7.82 -2.30
N HIS A 50 12.18 -7.06 -1.77
CA HIS A 50 10.74 -7.28 -1.95
C HIS A 50 10.20 -6.44 -3.11
N SER A 51 10.70 -6.72 -4.33
CA SER A 51 10.47 -5.93 -5.55
C SER A 51 9.63 -6.64 -6.62
N THR A 52 8.85 -7.66 -6.26
CA THR A 52 8.09 -8.48 -7.24
C THR A 52 6.59 -8.51 -6.93
N TYR A 53 5.74 -8.83 -7.91
CA TYR A 53 4.28 -8.93 -7.67
C TYR A 53 3.85 -9.96 -6.63
N LYS A 54 4.70 -10.96 -6.35
CA LYS A 54 4.42 -11.99 -5.33
C LYS A 54 5.03 -11.65 -3.97
N ASP A 55 5.84 -10.59 -3.93
CA ASP A 55 6.61 -10.15 -2.78
C ASP A 55 6.94 -8.66 -2.98
N ALA A 56 5.96 -7.81 -2.70
CA ALA A 56 5.96 -6.39 -3.01
C ALA A 56 5.88 -5.57 -1.74
N TRP A 57 6.99 -4.99 -1.33
CA TRP A 57 7.02 -4.02 -0.24
C TRP A 57 7.19 -2.60 -0.78
N VAL A 58 6.67 -1.65 -0.03
CA VAL A 58 6.86 -0.22 -0.28
C VAL A 58 7.06 0.53 1.03
N SER A 59 7.80 1.63 0.98
CA SER A 59 7.76 2.61 2.06
C SER A 59 6.78 3.73 1.76
N TYR A 60 6.07 4.18 2.79
CA TYR A 60 5.21 5.35 2.72
C TYR A 60 5.29 6.11 4.04
N ARG A 61 5.73 7.37 3.98
CA ARG A 61 5.91 8.26 5.13
C ARG A 61 6.75 7.65 6.25
N GLY A 62 7.82 6.93 5.89
CA GLY A 62 8.77 6.32 6.83
C GLY A 62 8.30 5.01 7.47
N LEU A 63 7.12 4.51 7.10
CA LEU A 63 6.65 3.17 7.44
C LEU A 63 6.83 2.23 6.24
N VAL A 64 6.94 0.93 6.50
CA VAL A 64 7.11 -0.09 5.48
C VAL A 64 5.90 -1.02 5.49
N TYR A 65 5.40 -1.32 4.29
CA TYR A 65 4.19 -2.08 4.07
C TYR A 65 4.43 -3.22 3.09
N ASP A 66 3.95 -4.41 3.43
CA ASP A 66 3.80 -5.52 2.48
C ASP A 66 2.46 -5.38 1.75
N VAL A 67 2.51 -4.79 0.55
CA VAL A 67 1.33 -4.51 -0.26
C VAL A 67 0.92 -5.68 -1.16
N THR A 68 1.64 -6.80 -1.13
CA THR A 68 1.33 -8.02 -1.89
C THR A 68 -0.16 -8.43 -1.82
N PRO A 69 -0.82 -8.53 -0.65
CA PRO A 69 -2.24 -8.90 -0.56
C PRO A 69 -3.19 -7.82 -1.12
N TYR A 70 -2.72 -6.58 -1.27
CA TYR A 70 -3.51 -5.46 -1.76
C TYR A 70 -3.47 -5.28 -3.28
N LEU A 71 -2.40 -5.71 -3.96
CA LEU A 71 -2.12 -5.37 -5.37
C LEU A 71 -3.31 -5.64 -6.31
N ASN A 72 -3.94 -6.81 -6.19
CA ASN A 72 -5.07 -7.23 -7.05
C ASN A 72 -6.33 -6.36 -6.88
N PHE A 73 -6.36 -5.51 -5.85
CA PHE A 73 -7.49 -4.64 -5.52
C PHE A 73 -7.17 -3.16 -5.75
N HIS A 74 -5.97 -2.83 -6.22
CA HIS A 74 -5.59 -1.47 -6.55
C HIS A 74 -6.40 -0.96 -7.76
N PRO A 75 -7.16 0.15 -7.64
CA PRO A 75 -8.01 0.65 -8.73
C PRO A 75 -7.26 1.02 -10.02
N GLY A 76 -5.97 1.35 -9.93
CA GLY A 76 -5.13 1.65 -11.10
C GLY A 76 -4.66 0.42 -11.88
N GLY A 77 -4.97 -0.80 -11.43
CA GLY A 77 -4.54 -2.06 -12.06
C GLY A 77 -3.07 -2.41 -11.81
N LEU A 78 -2.65 -3.62 -12.19
CA LEU A 78 -1.32 -4.18 -11.86
C LEU A 78 -0.15 -3.46 -12.55
N GLY A 79 -0.35 -2.92 -13.74
CA GLY A 79 0.74 -2.38 -14.56
C GLY A 79 1.35 -1.05 -14.08
N CYS A 80 0.78 -0.38 -13.08
CA CYS A 80 1.16 1.00 -12.74
C CYS A 80 2.22 1.15 -11.64
N TYR A 81 2.70 0.05 -11.02
CA TYR A 81 3.51 0.17 -9.80
C TYR A 81 4.72 -0.77 -9.67
N SER A 82 4.98 -1.69 -10.61
CA SER A 82 6.11 -2.64 -10.45
C SER A 82 7.47 -1.96 -10.29
N THR A 83 7.67 -0.80 -10.94
CA THR A 83 8.91 -0.01 -10.81
C THR A 83 9.11 0.56 -9.41
N TYR A 84 8.06 0.66 -8.61
CA TYR A 84 8.08 1.26 -7.27
C TYR A 84 8.15 0.24 -6.12
N PHE A 85 8.10 -1.07 -6.42
CA PHE A 85 8.31 -2.07 -5.39
C PHE A 85 9.75 -2.03 -4.88
N GLY A 86 9.93 -2.13 -3.57
CA GLY A 86 11.21 -1.95 -2.90
C GLY A 86 11.66 -0.50 -2.75
N TYR A 87 10.75 0.48 -2.93
CA TYR A 87 11.05 1.91 -2.82
C TYR A 87 10.01 2.66 -1.98
N ASP A 88 10.33 3.91 -1.64
CA ASP A 88 9.39 4.87 -1.08
C ASP A 88 8.45 5.41 -2.16
N ILE A 89 7.15 5.33 -1.90
CA ILE A 89 6.10 5.79 -2.82
C ILE A 89 5.47 7.12 -2.36
N THR A 90 5.97 7.76 -1.31
CA THR A 90 5.35 8.93 -0.69
C THR A 90 5.12 10.05 -1.70
N LYS A 91 6.14 10.37 -2.50
CA LYS A 91 6.09 11.46 -3.48
C LYS A 91 5.09 11.16 -4.61
N ILE A 92 5.19 9.98 -5.22
CA ILE A 92 4.33 9.60 -6.35
C ILE A 92 2.87 9.39 -5.91
N ALA A 93 2.66 8.74 -4.76
CA ALA A 93 1.33 8.52 -4.21
C ALA A 93 0.64 9.85 -3.89
N SER A 94 1.36 10.83 -3.32
CA SER A 94 0.80 12.15 -3.05
C SER A 94 0.45 12.92 -4.33
N GLY A 95 1.23 12.75 -5.41
CA GLY A 95 0.97 13.40 -6.70
C GLY A 95 -0.23 12.84 -7.45
N ILE A 96 -0.47 11.52 -7.37
CA ILE A 96 -1.57 10.85 -8.10
C ILE A 96 -2.85 10.77 -7.24
N HIS A 97 -2.70 10.54 -5.93
CA HIS A 97 -3.81 10.19 -5.03
C HIS A 97 -4.07 11.27 -3.97
N GLY A 98 -4.05 12.55 -4.35
CA GLY A 98 -4.17 13.68 -3.42
C GLY A 98 -5.44 13.70 -2.54
N PHE A 99 -6.49 12.96 -2.92
CA PHE A 99 -7.74 12.85 -2.16
C PHE A 99 -7.94 11.49 -1.48
N VAL A 100 -7.01 10.55 -1.63
CA VAL A 100 -7.13 9.19 -1.07
C VAL A 100 -6.32 9.11 0.22
N ASN A 101 -6.92 8.53 1.26
CA ASN A 101 -6.18 8.18 2.46
C ASN A 101 -5.40 6.87 2.23
N ILE A 102 -4.19 7.00 1.66
CA ILE A 102 -3.31 5.86 1.38
C ILE A 102 -3.01 5.09 2.67
N GLN A 103 -2.69 5.78 3.76
CA GLN A 103 -2.34 5.15 5.03
C GLN A 103 -3.47 4.24 5.56
N GLN A 104 -4.72 4.67 5.49
CA GLN A 104 -5.87 3.83 5.87
C GLN A 104 -6.06 2.64 4.91
N THR A 105 -5.79 2.84 3.62
CA THR A 105 -5.97 1.82 2.58
C THR A 105 -5.03 0.63 2.79
N ILE A 106 -3.76 0.91 3.12
CA ILE A 106 -2.72 -0.11 3.31
C ILE A 106 -2.41 -0.36 4.80
N GLN A 107 -3.22 0.15 5.73
CA GLN A 107 -2.90 0.08 7.17
C GLN A 107 -2.60 -1.33 7.67
N LYS A 108 -3.37 -2.32 7.20
CA LYS A 108 -3.21 -3.71 7.61
C LYS A 108 -1.94 -4.35 7.06
N CYS A 109 -1.36 -3.79 6.00
CA CYS A 109 -0.11 -4.23 5.39
C CYS A 109 1.12 -3.76 6.17
N LEU A 110 0.97 -3.04 7.29
CA LEU A 110 2.10 -2.50 8.04
C LEU A 110 2.97 -3.63 8.59
N ILE A 111 4.27 -3.56 8.33
CA ILE A 111 5.24 -4.54 8.80
C ILE A 111 6.43 -3.93 9.53
N GLY A 112 6.68 -2.62 9.44
CA GLY A 112 7.80 -2.00 10.15
C GLY A 112 8.01 -0.53 9.84
N LYS A 113 9.14 -0.02 10.31
CA LYS A 113 9.63 1.35 10.08
C LYS A 113 10.84 1.32 9.16
N LEU A 114 10.91 2.26 8.21
CA LEU A 114 12.09 2.41 7.39
C LEU A 114 13.26 2.95 8.23
N ASP A 115 14.38 2.24 8.19
CA ASP A 115 15.64 2.62 8.81
C ASP A 115 16.63 3.08 7.72
N GLY A 116 16.38 4.30 7.24
CA GLY A 116 17.13 4.91 6.16
C GLY A 116 16.38 6.07 5.53
N GLU A 117 17.03 6.75 4.58
CA GLU A 117 16.39 7.79 3.80
C GLU A 117 15.41 7.18 2.80
N ALA A 118 14.30 7.88 2.55
CA ALA A 118 13.33 7.50 1.53
C ALA A 118 13.98 7.56 0.14
N GLN A 119 13.98 6.41 -0.56
CA GLN A 119 14.54 6.29 -1.91
C GLN A 119 13.43 6.07 -2.92
N THR A 120 13.46 6.79 -4.03
CA THR A 120 12.59 6.57 -5.18
C THR A 120 13.38 5.95 -6.34
N PRO A 121 12.74 5.19 -7.25
CA PRO A 121 13.42 4.66 -8.42
C PRO A 121 14.04 5.78 -9.25
N VAL A 122 15.24 5.54 -9.77
CA VAL A 122 15.84 6.39 -10.81
C VAL A 122 15.19 5.97 -12.12
N VAL A 123 14.17 6.70 -12.55
CA VAL A 123 13.46 6.53 -13.82
C VAL A 123 14.01 7.45 -14.91
#